data_AF-A0AAW2UAV8-F1
#
_entry.id   AF-A0AAW2UAV8-F1
#
_cell.length_a   1.000
_cell.length_b   1.000
_cell.length_c   1.000
_cell.angle_alpha   90.00
_cell.angle_beta   90.00
_cell.angle_gamma   90.00
#
_symmetry.space_group_name_H-M   'P 1'
#
loop_
_entity.id
_entity.type
_entity.pdbx_description
1 polymer ?
#
loop_
_entity_poly.entity_id
_entity_poly.type
_entity_poly.pdbx_seq_one_letter_code
_entity_poly.pdbx_strand_id
1 'polypeptide(L)'
;MFCFFYFLNCDSSIEIYKHNKEERIARTWGTTAPGLPYVEEAITGAGNWLIGGDLEVINPINYNDDLDRFRLSPAQLRDEFERRNADAVFAFQLRNPVHNGHALLMTDTRRRLLEMGYKNPVLLLHPLGIH
;
A
#
# COMPACT_ATOMS: atom_id res chain seq x y z
N MET A 1 -9.03 -14.60 21.54
CA MET A 1 -8.53 -15.60 20.57
C MET A 1 -7.39 -14.94 19.82
N PHE A 2 -6.14 -15.32 20.07
CA PHE A 2 -5.02 -14.84 19.25
C PHE A 2 -5.11 -15.56 17.91
N CYS A 3 -5.62 -14.88 16.87
CA CYS A 3 -5.46 -15.38 15.51
C CYS A 3 -3.99 -15.18 15.12
N PHE A 4 -3.22 -16.27 15.12
CA PHE A 4 -1.89 -16.28 14.53
C PHE A 4 -2.05 -16.25 13.01
N PHE A 5 -1.93 -15.05 12.40
CA PHE A 5 -1.96 -14.89 10.95
C PHE A 5 -0.58 -15.11 10.30
N TYR A 6 0.48 -15.07 11.10
CA TYR A 6 1.87 -15.15 10.67
C TYR A 6 2.75 -15.69 11.79
N PHE A 7 3.89 -16.26 11.43
CA PHE A 7 5.01 -16.51 12.34
C PHE A 7 6.25 -15.77 11.84
N LEU A 8 6.98 -15.18 12.78
CA LEU A 8 8.36 -14.76 12.53
C LEU A 8 9.21 -16.01 12.62
N ASN A 9 9.87 -16.38 11.52
CA ASN A 9 10.67 -17.60 11.48
C ASN A 9 11.87 -17.45 12.43
N CYS A 10 11.98 -18.37 13.39
CA CYS A 10 13.05 -18.37 14.39
C CYS A 10 14.37 -18.98 13.84
N ASP A 11 14.29 -19.63 12.68
CA ASP A 11 15.44 -20.21 11.98
C ASP A 11 16.26 -19.16 11.20
N SER A 12 15.73 -17.95 11.03
CA SER A 12 16.49 -16.78 10.58
C SER A 12 16.77 -15.81 11.72
N SER A 13 17.78 -14.95 11.55
CA SER A 13 18.24 -14.05 12.60
C SER A 13 17.20 -12.98 12.91
N ILE A 14 16.33 -13.25 13.89
CA ILE A 14 15.45 -12.25 14.48
C ILE A 14 16.32 -11.14 15.09
N GLU A 15 16.02 -9.90 14.74
CA GLU A 15 16.73 -8.73 15.23
C GLU A 15 15.79 -7.88 16.09
N ILE A 16 16.24 -7.59 17.31
CA ILE A 16 15.55 -6.67 18.22
C ILE A 16 16.42 -5.42 18.37
N TYR A 17 15.88 -4.27 17.97
CA TYR A 17 16.62 -3.00 17.97
C TYR A 17 15.77 -1.84 18.50
N LYS A 18 16.44 -0.77 18.92
CA LYS A 18 15.77 0.38 19.56
C LYS A 18 14.82 1.07 18.59
N HIS A 19 13.63 1.37 19.08
CA HIS A 19 12.66 2.21 18.40
C HIS A 19 12.95 3.68 18.75
N ASN A 20 13.88 4.31 18.02
CA ASN A 20 14.18 5.74 18.18
C ASN A 20 13.02 6.58 17.63
N LYS A 21 11.91 6.69 18.38
CA LYS A 21 10.64 7.25 17.90
C LYS A 21 10.77 8.67 17.35
N GLU A 22 11.40 9.56 18.09
CA GLU A 22 11.56 10.96 17.66
C GLU A 22 12.33 11.06 16.33
N GLU A 23 13.44 10.32 16.20
CA GLU A 23 14.21 10.26 14.95
C GLU A 23 13.38 9.66 13.81
N ARG A 24 12.67 8.54 14.05
CA ARG A 24 11.79 7.90 13.07
C ARG A 24 10.71 8.88 12.59
N ILE A 25 10.10 9.62 13.51
CA ILE A 25 9.04 10.59 13.22
C ILE A 25 9.61 11.74 12.41
N ALA A 26 10.70 12.36 12.87
CA ALA A 26 11.35 13.47 12.20
C ALA A 26 11.77 13.14 10.77
N ARG A 27 12.37 11.96 10.56
CA ARG A 27 12.86 11.54 9.23
C ARG A 27 11.75 11.11 8.28
N THR A 28 10.65 10.56 8.78
CA THR A 28 9.54 10.08 7.95
C THR A 28 8.53 11.19 7.63
N TRP A 29 8.20 12.05 8.61
CA TRP A 29 7.20 13.11 8.45
C TRP A 29 7.80 14.50 8.22
N GLY A 30 9.12 14.67 8.37
CA GLY A 30 9.77 15.98 8.26
C GLY A 30 9.47 16.94 9.42
N THR A 31 8.81 16.44 10.47
CA THR A 31 8.43 17.19 11.67
C THR A 31 8.22 16.23 12.83
N THR A 32 8.31 16.72 14.05
CA THR A 32 7.96 16.01 15.30
C THR A 32 6.77 16.64 16.00
N ALA A 33 6.02 17.50 15.30
CA ALA A 33 4.85 18.15 15.85
C ALA A 33 3.79 17.14 16.35
N PRO A 34 3.14 17.39 17.49
CA PRO A 34 2.07 16.56 17.98
C PRO A 34 0.83 16.64 17.07
N GLY A 35 -0.05 15.64 17.16
CA GLY A 35 -1.32 15.63 16.43
C GLY A 35 -1.24 15.08 15.00
N LEU A 36 -0.11 14.44 14.63
CA LEU A 36 -0.02 13.65 13.40
C LEU A 36 -0.79 12.34 13.58
N PRO A 37 -1.93 12.11 12.89
CA PRO A 37 -2.86 11.03 13.24
C PRO A 37 -2.21 9.64 13.32
N TYR A 38 -1.41 9.27 12.31
CA TYR A 38 -0.72 7.98 12.28
C TYR A 38 0.35 7.86 13.38
N VAL A 39 1.05 8.95 13.70
CA VAL A 39 2.08 8.94 14.74
C VAL A 39 1.45 8.70 16.10
N GLU A 40 0.35 9.41 16.40
CA GLU A 40 -0.36 9.27 17.67
C GLU A 40 -0.93 7.88 17.87
N GLU A 41 -1.56 7.34 16.82
CA GLU A 41 -2.19 6.02 16.87
C GLU A 41 -1.17 4.88 16.98
N ALA A 42 -0.11 4.89 16.16
CA ALA A 42 0.74 3.72 15.96
C ALA A 42 2.16 3.83 16.52
N ILE A 43 2.65 5.03 16.86
CA ILE A 43 4.06 5.25 17.26
C ILE A 43 4.16 5.77 18.69
N THR A 44 3.39 6.80 19.05
CA THR A 44 3.47 7.45 20.37
C THR A 44 3.30 6.44 21.50
N GLY A 45 2.24 5.62 21.46
CA GLY A 45 1.96 4.59 22.46
C GLY A 45 2.71 3.25 22.29
N ALA A 46 3.44 3.05 21.20
CA ALA A 46 4.10 1.76 20.92
C ALA A 46 5.28 1.47 21.85
N GLY A 47 5.81 0.24 21.81
CA GLY A 47 7.03 -0.12 22.55
C GLY A 47 8.28 0.64 22.08
N ASN A 48 9.32 0.64 22.92
CA ASN A 48 10.62 1.26 22.63
C ASN A 48 11.57 0.35 21.83
N TRP A 49 11.07 -0.79 21.36
CA TRP A 49 11.83 -1.78 20.58
C TRP A 49 11.06 -2.13 19.31
N LEU A 50 11.79 -2.36 18.24
CA LEU A 50 11.29 -2.93 16.99
C LEU A 50 11.85 -4.36 16.85
N ILE A 51 11.07 -5.21 16.20
CA ILE A 51 11.43 -6.58 15.89
C ILE A 51 11.48 -6.69 14.37
N GLY A 52 12.62 -7.10 13.82
CA GLY A 52 12.83 -7.43 12.41
C GLY A 52 13.15 -8.90 12.24
N GLY A 53 12.84 -9.44 11.06
CA GLY A 53 13.09 -10.83 10.70
C GLY A 53 12.26 -11.23 9.48
N ASP A 54 12.45 -12.47 9.03
CA ASP A 54 11.66 -13.01 7.92
C ASP A 54 10.25 -13.37 8.42
N LEU A 55 9.26 -12.79 7.74
CA LEU A 55 7.86 -13.01 8.04
C LEU A 55 7.27 -14.05 7.09
N GLU A 56 6.78 -15.15 7.65
CA GLU A 56 5.99 -16.13 6.90
C GLU A 56 4.51 -15.92 7.20
N VAL A 57 3.75 -15.59 6.15
CA VAL A 57 2.31 -15.40 6.23
C VAL A 57 1.62 -16.72 5.90
N ILE A 58 0.91 -17.28 6.88
CA ILE A 58 0.35 -18.65 6.80
C ILE A 58 -0.86 -18.68 5.87
N ASN A 59 -1.74 -17.69 6.01
CA ASN A 59 -2.97 -17.58 5.26
C ASN A 59 -3.06 -16.21 4.60
N PRO A 60 -3.58 -16.12 3.36
CA PRO A 60 -3.93 -14.84 2.77
C PRO A 60 -4.85 -14.03 3.69
N ILE A 61 -4.61 -12.73 3.78
CA ILE A 61 -5.40 -11.83 4.62
C ILE A 61 -6.74 -11.56 3.93
N ASN A 62 -7.84 -11.85 4.63
CA ASN A 62 -9.20 -11.48 4.25
C ASN A 62 -9.82 -10.64 5.37
N TYR A 63 -10.48 -9.55 5.00
CA TYR A 63 -11.12 -8.64 5.95
C TYR A 63 -12.60 -8.98 6.18
N ASN A 64 -13.21 -9.76 5.28
CA ASN A 64 -14.61 -10.19 5.33
C ASN A 64 -15.60 -9.01 5.43
N ASP A 65 -15.31 -7.94 4.69
CA ASP A 65 -16.04 -6.67 4.67
C ASP A 65 -16.73 -6.40 3.33
N ASP A 66 -16.97 -7.44 2.53
CA ASP A 66 -17.48 -7.41 1.15
C ASP A 66 -16.58 -6.69 0.12
N LEU A 67 -15.40 -6.21 0.52
CA LEU A 67 -14.46 -5.51 -0.35
C LEU A 67 -13.22 -6.33 -0.73
N ASP A 68 -13.06 -7.54 -0.19
CA ASP A 68 -11.87 -8.39 -0.45
C ASP A 68 -11.67 -8.69 -1.93
N ARG A 69 -12.75 -8.77 -2.72
CA ARG A 69 -12.67 -8.93 -4.19
C ARG A 69 -11.93 -7.79 -4.92
N PHE A 70 -11.78 -6.63 -4.28
CA PHE A 70 -11.04 -5.49 -4.83
C PHE A 70 -9.58 -5.44 -4.34
N ARG A 71 -9.20 -6.27 -3.35
CA ARG A 71 -7.85 -6.35 -2.79
C ARG A 71 -6.99 -7.34 -3.58
N LEU A 72 -6.78 -7.02 -4.86
CA LEU A 72 -5.94 -7.83 -5.73
C LEU A 72 -4.46 -7.71 -5.32
N SER A 73 -3.79 -8.85 -5.20
CA SER A 73 -2.34 -8.90 -5.03
C SER A 73 -1.61 -8.35 -6.27
N PRO A 74 -0.32 -7.97 -6.16
CA PRO A 74 0.47 -7.56 -7.31
C PRO A 74 0.53 -8.62 -8.42
N ALA A 75 0.52 -9.91 -8.09
CA ALA A 75 0.48 -10.99 -9.07
C ALA A 75 -0.86 -11.01 -9.84
N GLN A 76 -1.98 -10.99 -9.12
CA GLN A 76 -3.32 -10.94 -9.72
C GLN A 76 -3.54 -9.68 -10.57
N LEU A 77 -2.97 -8.53 -10.17
CA LEU A 77 -3.00 -7.32 -10.98
C LEU A 77 -2.25 -7.50 -12.30
N ARG A 78 -1.06 -8.14 -12.29
CA ARG A 78 -0.31 -8.44 -13.51
C ARG A 78 -1.08 -9.38 -14.42
N ASP A 79 -1.64 -10.45 -13.87
CA ASP A 79 -2.48 -11.39 -14.63
C ASP A 79 -3.67 -10.67 -15.29
N GLU A 80 -4.30 -9.72 -14.58
CA GLU A 80 -5.40 -8.93 -15.12
C GLU A 80 -4.95 -7.97 -16.23
N PHE A 81 -3.76 -7.37 -16.13
CA PHE A 81 -3.21 -6.52 -17.19
C PHE A 81 -2.84 -7.32 -18.44
N GLU A 82 -2.24 -8.50 -18.26
CA GLU A 82 -1.94 -9.43 -19.35
C GLU A 82 -3.22 -9.93 -20.02
N ARG A 83 -4.23 -10.32 -19.25
CA ARG A 83 -5.56 -10.72 -19.75
C ARG A 83 -6.22 -9.62 -20.57
N ARG A 84 -5.99 -8.36 -20.23
CA ARG A 84 -6.48 -7.19 -20.97
C ARG A 84 -5.62 -6.82 -22.17
N ASN A 85 -4.50 -7.50 -22.41
CA ASN A 85 -3.48 -7.15 -23.41
C ASN A 85 -3.02 -5.69 -23.25
N ALA A 86 -2.80 -5.25 -22.00
CA ALA A 86 -2.31 -3.91 -21.74
C ALA A 86 -0.86 -3.79 -22.22
N ASP A 87 -0.57 -2.77 -23.04
CA ASP A 87 0.80 -2.46 -23.47
C ASP A 87 1.44 -1.30 -22.69
N ALA A 88 0.62 -0.62 -21.88
CA ALA A 88 1.04 0.28 -20.81
C ALA A 88 0.03 0.23 -19.66
N VAL A 89 0.51 0.37 -18.43
CA VAL A 89 -0.33 0.53 -17.25
C VAL A 89 0.06 1.83 -16.56
N PHE A 90 -0.93 2.67 -16.24
CA PHE A 90 -0.72 3.89 -15.48
C PHE A 90 -1.59 3.87 -14.23
N ALA A 91 -0.98 4.17 -13.08
CA ALA A 91 -1.65 4.09 -11.79
C ALA A 91 -2.09 5.47 -11.30
N PHE A 92 -3.27 5.51 -10.69
CA PHE A 92 -3.77 6.70 -10.00
C PHE A 92 -4.12 6.33 -8.56
N GLN A 93 -3.25 6.72 -7.62
CA GLN A 93 -3.46 6.54 -6.19
C GLN A 93 -4.39 7.64 -5.66
N LEU A 94 -5.40 7.25 -4.90
CA LEU A 94 -6.36 8.18 -4.30
C LEU A 94 -6.74 7.76 -2.88
N ARG A 95 -7.04 8.76 -2.06
CA ARG A 95 -7.65 8.59 -0.72
C ARG A 95 -8.95 9.38 -0.57
N ASN A 96 -9.31 10.16 -1.59
CA ASN A 96 -10.45 11.06 -1.62
C ASN A 96 -11.38 10.65 -2.77
N PRO A 97 -12.68 10.97 -2.71
CA PRO A 97 -13.60 10.77 -3.83
C PRO A 97 -13.09 11.39 -5.14
N VAL A 98 -13.38 10.71 -6.25
CA VAL A 98 -13.01 11.19 -7.58
C VAL A 98 -13.86 12.42 -7.93
N HIS A 99 -13.20 13.52 -8.31
CA HIS A 99 -13.84 14.70 -8.89
C HIS A 99 -13.23 15.01 -10.25
N ASN A 100 -13.76 16.01 -10.96
CA ASN A 100 -13.38 16.33 -12.35
C ASN A 100 -11.88 16.61 -12.54
N GLY A 101 -11.19 17.10 -11.51
CA GLY A 101 -9.74 17.31 -11.55
C GLY A 101 -8.97 15.99 -11.67
N HIS A 102 -9.33 14.99 -10.86
CA HIS A 102 -8.77 13.64 -10.99
C HIS A 102 -9.12 13.03 -12.36
N ALA A 103 -10.36 13.17 -12.80
CA ALA A 103 -10.81 12.66 -14.10
C ALA A 103 -9.99 13.25 -15.25
N LEU A 104 -9.72 14.56 -15.23
CA LEU A 104 -8.89 15.24 -16.22
C LEU A 104 -7.46 14.68 -16.27
N LEU A 105 -6.83 14.46 -15.11
CA LEU A 105 -5.48 13.88 -15.07
C LEU A 105 -5.45 12.46 -15.65
N MET A 106 -6.45 11.64 -15.33
CA MET A 106 -6.56 10.27 -15.84
C MET A 106 -6.81 10.25 -17.36
N THR A 107 -7.71 11.08 -17.87
CA THR A 107 -8.01 11.15 -19.30
C THR A 107 -6.86 11.75 -20.10
N ASP A 108 -6.20 12.79 -19.60
CA ASP A 108 -5.04 13.40 -20.25
C ASP A 108 -3.85 12.43 -20.30
N THR A 109 -3.61 11.68 -19.22
CA THR A 109 -2.56 10.65 -19.18
C THR A 109 -2.82 9.56 -20.23
N ARG A 110 -4.06 9.09 -20.35
CA ARG A 110 -4.44 8.13 -21.40
C ARG A 110 -4.16 8.70 -22.79
N ARG A 111 -4.57 9.96 -23.05
CA ARG A 111 -4.35 10.64 -24.34
C ARG A 111 -2.85 10.69 -24.68
N ARG A 112 -1.99 11.09 -23.74
CA ARG A 112 -0.54 11.15 -23.95
C ARG A 112 0.07 9.79 -24.26
N LEU A 113 -0.36 8.72 -23.57
CA LEU A 113 0.12 7.37 -23.85
C LEU A 113 -0.26 6.92 -25.28
N LEU A 114 -1.46 7.26 -25.75
CA LEU A 114 -1.86 6.99 -27.13
C LEU A 114 -0.99 7.79 -28.13
N GLU A 115 -0.70 9.06 -27.84
CA GLU A 115 0.20 9.90 -28.65
C GLU A 115 1.64 9.39 -28.69
N MET A 116 2.11 8.75 -27.61
CA MET A 116 3.42 8.08 -27.54
C MET A 116 3.47 6.76 -28.33
N GLY A 117 2.34 6.28 -28.83
CA GLY A 117 2.27 5.09 -29.68
C GLY A 117 1.73 3.83 -29.01
N TYR A 118 1.47 3.85 -27.70
CA TYR A 118 0.76 2.76 -27.01
C TYR A 118 -0.65 2.62 -27.61
N LYS A 119 -1.10 1.39 -27.77
CA LYS A 119 -2.39 1.00 -28.38
C LYS A 119 -3.45 0.69 -27.34
N ASN A 120 -3.05 0.17 -26.19
CA ASN A 120 -3.98 -0.24 -25.13
C ASN A 120 -3.48 0.13 -23.72
N PRO A 121 -3.31 1.43 -23.41
CA PRO A 121 -2.98 1.86 -22.07
C PRO A 121 -4.13 1.54 -21.11
N VAL A 122 -3.85 0.93 -19.95
CA VAL A 122 -4.85 0.59 -18.93
C VAL A 122 -4.64 1.42 -17.66
N LEU A 123 -5.72 2.02 -17.17
CA LEU A 123 -5.73 2.73 -15.90
C LEU A 123 -5.87 1.73 -14.75
N LEU A 124 -4.95 1.79 -13.79
CA LEU A 124 -5.09 1.21 -12.46
C LEU A 124 -5.58 2.31 -11.50
N LEU A 125 -6.90 2.36 -11.26
CA LEU A 125 -7.47 3.23 -10.23
C LEU A 125 -7.30 2.54 -8.87
N HIS A 126 -6.42 3.07 -8.02
CA HIS A 126 -5.93 2.35 -6.84
C HIS A 126 -6.28 3.11 -5.54
N PRO A 127 -7.52 3.00 -5.04
CA PRO A 127 -7.90 3.64 -3.79
C PRO A 127 -7.13 3.00 -2.62
N LEU A 128 -6.63 3.83 -1.70
CA LEU A 128 -6.07 3.33 -0.45
C LEU A 128 -7.20 2.73 0.38
N GLY A 129 -7.04 1.50 0.87
CA GLY A 129 -7.97 0.92 1.83
C GLY A 129 -7.91 1.71 3.13
N ILE A 130 -8.95 2.47 3.43
CA ILE A 130 -9.12 3.15 4.71
C ILE A 130 -10.01 2.23 5.54
N HIS A 131 -9.42 1.61 6.55
CA HIS A 131 -10.11 1.03 7.70
C HIS A 131 -9.51 1.65 8.96
#